data_AF-U5D3Z4-F1
#
_entry.id   AF-U5D3Z4-F1
#
_cell.length_a   1.000
_cell.length_b   1.000
_cell.length_c   1.000
_cell.angle_alpha   90.00
_cell.angle_beta   90.00
_cell.angle_gamma   90.00
#
_symmetry.space_group_name_H-M   'P 1'
#
loop_
_entity.id
_entity.type
_entity.pdbx_description
1 polymer ?
#
loop_
_entity_poly.entity_id
_entity_poly.type
_entity_poly.pdbx_seq_one_letter_code
_entity_poly.pdbx_strand_id
1 'polypeptide(L)'
;MFAHDPSAKEQGGLSVGVPGEILGLYEAWQAYGRLPWYRLVKPAIAIARYGYEIDRFLYFQMKNTEEAIRKDEGLREVFMVNGTLLKVGDICRDIKLANTLEKIAFFGASVFYYGPLGADLIHDIQEKGGIITVEDLKGYKIRHTKPISAKVMNHEIITMPVPAGGLGMIMA
;
A
#
# COMPACT_ATOMS: atom_id res chain seq x y z
N MET A 1 16.44 17.55 2.00
CA MET A 1 15.12 17.45 1.33
C MET A 1 14.05 18.19 2.10
N PHE A 2 13.78 17.88 3.37
CA PHE A 2 12.67 18.47 4.15
C PHE A 2 13.05 19.60 5.11
N ALA A 3 14.19 20.29 4.89
CA ALA A 3 14.68 21.30 5.83
C ALA A 3 13.81 22.56 5.88
N HIS A 4 13.18 22.92 4.77
CA HIS A 4 12.35 24.12 4.64
C HIS A 4 10.88 23.86 4.98
N ASP A 5 10.40 22.64 4.78
CA ASP A 5 9.06 22.19 5.18
C ASP A 5 9.15 20.77 5.74
N PRO A 6 9.27 20.63 7.08
CA PRO A 6 9.30 19.33 7.72
C PRO A 6 8.00 18.54 7.57
N SER A 7 6.86 19.17 7.29
CA SER A 7 5.56 18.48 7.15
C SER A 7 5.47 17.70 5.84
N ALA A 8 6.22 18.12 4.82
CA ALA A 8 6.28 17.46 3.51
C ALA A 8 6.90 16.04 3.55
N LYS A 9 7.50 15.63 4.68
CA LYS A 9 7.93 14.24 4.91
C LYS A 9 6.78 13.33 5.33
N GLU A 10 5.67 13.90 5.78
CA GLU A 10 4.48 13.20 6.31
C GLU A 10 3.28 13.35 5.38
N GLN A 11 3.19 14.44 4.61
CA GLN A 11 2.01 14.79 3.81
C GLN A 11 2.36 15.15 2.36
N GLY A 12 1.41 14.94 1.45
CA GLY A 12 1.54 15.27 0.02
C GLY A 12 2.36 14.24 -0.77
N GLY A 13 2.58 14.51 -2.06
CA GLY A 13 3.32 13.60 -2.94
C GLY A 13 4.79 13.46 -2.58
N LEU A 14 5.38 14.46 -1.90
CA LEU A 14 6.80 14.45 -1.53
C LEU A 14 7.14 13.47 -0.40
N SER A 15 6.14 13.01 0.36
CA SER A 15 6.30 11.98 1.40
C SER A 15 6.27 10.55 0.84
N VAL A 16 5.94 10.38 -0.44
CA VAL A 16 5.76 9.07 -1.07
C VAL A 16 7.12 8.49 -1.49
N GLY A 17 7.36 7.23 -1.13
CA GLY A 17 8.45 6.40 -1.68
C GLY A 17 7.95 5.48 -2.80
N VAL A 18 8.86 4.94 -3.61
CA VAL A 18 8.49 4.04 -4.73
C VAL A 18 7.77 2.79 -4.20
N PRO A 19 6.51 2.54 -4.57
CA PRO A 19 5.74 1.41 -4.02
C PRO A 19 6.27 0.05 -4.46
N GLY A 20 6.62 -0.79 -3.47
CA GLY A 20 7.21 -2.11 -3.71
C GLY A 20 6.32 -3.32 -3.49
N GLU A 21 5.15 -3.11 -2.88
CA GLU A 21 4.33 -4.20 -2.34
C GLU A 21 3.83 -5.18 -3.41
N ILE A 22 3.35 -4.66 -4.55
CA ILE A 22 2.85 -5.48 -5.65
C ILE A 22 3.96 -6.37 -6.22
N LEU A 23 5.15 -5.82 -6.47
CA LEU A 23 6.28 -6.63 -6.96
C LEU A 23 6.74 -7.65 -5.92
N GLY A 24 6.79 -7.27 -4.64
CA GLY A 24 7.20 -8.15 -3.56
C GLY A 24 6.28 -9.36 -3.40
N LEU A 25 4.97 -9.12 -3.38
CA LEU A 25 3.97 -10.20 -3.32
C LEU A 25 4.01 -11.06 -4.59
N TYR A 26 4.19 -10.45 -5.76
CA TYR A 26 4.25 -11.18 -7.03
C TYR A 26 5.50 -12.05 -7.13
N GLU A 27 6.69 -11.55 -6.78
CA GLU A 27 7.93 -12.34 -6.76
C GLU A 27 7.87 -13.48 -5.73
N ALA A 28 7.33 -13.22 -4.53
CA ALA A 28 7.13 -14.27 -3.53
C ALA A 28 6.17 -15.36 -4.04
N TRP A 29 5.11 -14.97 -4.75
CA TRP A 29 4.22 -15.91 -5.42
C TRP A 29 4.92 -16.67 -6.56
N GLN A 30 5.77 -16.02 -7.37
CA GLN A 30 6.53 -16.72 -8.41
C GLN A 30 7.51 -17.74 -7.83
N ALA A 31 8.13 -17.44 -6.69
CA ALA A 31 9.11 -18.31 -6.05
C ALA A 31 8.47 -19.48 -5.27
N TYR A 32 7.34 -19.24 -4.60
CA TYR A 32 6.78 -20.17 -3.59
C TYR A 32 5.29 -20.46 -3.76
N GLY A 33 4.60 -19.78 -4.67
CA GLY A 33 3.17 -19.89 -4.88
C GLY A 33 2.75 -21.27 -5.39
N ARG A 34 1.61 -21.74 -4.89
CA ARG A 34 0.99 -23.02 -5.30
C ARG A 34 -0.35 -22.86 -5.99
N LEU A 35 -1.04 -21.74 -5.73
CA LEU A 35 -2.31 -21.40 -6.35
C LEU A 35 -2.07 -20.38 -7.46
N PRO A 36 -2.93 -20.32 -8.50
CA PRO A 36 -2.84 -19.28 -9.52
C PRO A 36 -2.90 -17.87 -8.90
N TRP A 37 -2.08 -16.94 -9.37
CA TRP A 37 -2.02 -15.54 -8.87
C TRP A 37 -3.40 -14.90 -8.74
N TYR A 38 -4.20 -15.00 -9.80
CA TYR A 38 -5.57 -14.48 -9.82
C TYR A 38 -6.42 -14.97 -8.65
N ARG A 39 -6.27 -16.24 -8.24
CA ARG A 39 -7.02 -16.83 -7.13
C ARG A 39 -6.67 -16.17 -5.79
N LEU A 40 -5.45 -15.67 -5.64
CA LEU A 40 -5.00 -14.97 -4.43
C LEU A 40 -5.52 -13.54 -4.37
N VAL A 41 -5.60 -12.85 -5.51
CA VAL A 41 -6.04 -11.44 -5.58
C VAL A 41 -7.57 -11.31 -5.62
N LYS A 42 -8.27 -12.29 -6.20
CA LYS A 42 -9.74 -12.29 -6.38
C LYS A 42 -10.55 -11.92 -5.13
N PRO A 43 -10.25 -12.43 -3.91
CA PRO A 43 -10.98 -12.04 -2.72
C PRO A 43 -10.88 -10.54 -2.41
N ALA A 44 -9.71 -9.93 -2.60
CA ALA A 44 -9.52 -8.49 -2.39
C ALA A 44 -10.33 -7.65 -3.40
N ILE A 45 -10.38 -8.09 -4.66
CA ILE A 45 -11.24 -7.47 -5.69
C ILE A 45 -12.70 -7.49 -5.23
N ALA A 46 -13.17 -8.64 -4.74
CA ALA A 46 -14.56 -8.79 -4.29
C ALA A 46 -14.88 -7.88 -3.10
N ILE A 47 -13.98 -7.79 -2.12
CA ILE A 47 -14.15 -6.90 -0.95
C ILE A 47 -14.20 -5.44 -1.39
N ALA A 48 -13.27 -4.99 -2.25
CA ALA A 48 -13.28 -3.62 -2.74
C ALA A 48 -14.53 -3.29 -3.56
N ARG A 49 -15.01 -4.25 -4.38
CA ARG A 49 -16.15 -4.06 -5.29
C ARG A 49 -17.51 -4.13 -4.59
N TYR A 50 -17.72 -5.13 -3.74
CA TYR A 50 -19.00 -5.36 -3.06
C TYR A 50 -19.09 -4.64 -1.72
N GLY A 51 -17.93 -4.30 -1.16
CA GLY A 51 -17.77 -3.53 0.05
C GLY A 51 -17.57 -4.36 1.31
N TYR A 52 -17.29 -3.64 2.38
CA TYR A 52 -17.14 -4.18 3.73
C TYR A 52 -17.79 -3.22 4.73
N GLU A 53 -18.22 -3.75 5.86
CA GLU A 53 -18.75 -2.94 6.96
C GLU A 53 -17.63 -2.15 7.63
N ILE A 54 -17.86 -0.85 7.85
CA ILE A 54 -16.97 -0.04 8.67
C ILE A 54 -17.03 -0.56 10.11
N ASP A 55 -15.89 -1.03 10.63
CA ASP A 55 -15.76 -1.39 12.03
C ASP A 55 -15.42 -0.18 12.92
N ARG A 56 -15.39 -0.41 14.24
CA ARG A 56 -15.13 0.66 15.23
C ARG A 56 -13.72 1.26 15.09
N PHE A 57 -12.72 0.45 14.75
CA PHE A 57 -11.35 0.89 14.65
C PHE A 57 -11.15 1.74 13.39
N LEU A 58 -11.67 1.30 12.25
CA LEU A 58 -11.64 2.09 11.02
C LEU A 58 -12.41 3.40 11.18
N TYR A 59 -13.60 3.38 11.78
CA TYR A 59 -14.34 4.62 12.05
C TYR A 59 -13.56 5.58 12.96
N PHE A 60 -12.92 5.07 14.01
CA PHE A 60 -12.05 5.86 14.88
C PHE A 60 -10.90 6.52 14.09
N GLN A 61 -10.23 5.77 13.20
CA GLN A 61 -9.19 6.30 12.33
C GLN A 61 -9.74 7.37 11.38
N MET A 62 -10.89 7.13 10.74
CA MET A 62 -11.57 8.10 9.88
C MET A 62 -11.91 9.40 10.61
N LYS A 63 -12.34 9.32 11.86
CA LYS A 63 -12.59 10.50 12.70
C LYS A 63 -11.31 11.27 13.01
N ASN A 64 -10.22 10.57 13.34
CA ASN A 64 -8.92 11.21 13.62
C ASN A 64 -8.31 11.88 12.38
N THR A 65 -8.65 11.40 11.18
CA THR A 65 -8.16 11.94 9.91
C THR A 65 -9.25 12.65 9.08
N GLU A 66 -10.35 13.07 9.71
CA GLU A 66 -11.52 13.61 8.99
C GLU A 66 -11.17 14.84 8.14
N GLU A 67 -10.30 15.72 8.64
CA GLU A 67 -9.86 16.90 7.90
C GLU A 67 -9.12 16.53 6.62
N ALA A 68 -8.22 15.53 6.68
CA ALA A 68 -7.50 15.03 5.51
C ALA A 68 -8.46 14.38 4.50
N ILE A 69 -9.40 13.57 4.99
CA ILE A 69 -10.44 12.96 4.15
C ILE A 69 -11.26 14.04 3.45
N ARG A 70 -11.69 15.10 4.15
CA ARG A 70 -12.49 16.19 3.56
C ARG A 70 -11.74 17.01 2.51
N LYS A 71 -10.42 17.13 2.63
CA LYS A 71 -9.57 17.90 1.72
C LYS A 71 -9.23 17.16 0.44
N ASP A 72 -9.27 15.83 0.44
CA ASP A 72 -8.93 15.02 -0.72
C ASP A 72 -10.16 14.44 -1.41
N GLU A 73 -10.28 14.67 -2.72
CA GLU A 73 -11.44 14.21 -3.49
C GLU A 73 -11.58 12.69 -3.53
N GLY A 74 -10.49 11.96 -3.73
CA GLY A 74 -10.51 10.50 -3.77
C GLY A 74 -10.91 9.90 -2.43
N LEU A 75 -10.40 10.45 -1.33
CA LEU A 75 -10.81 10.00 0.01
C LEU A 75 -12.28 10.31 0.31
N ARG A 76 -12.81 11.46 -0.13
CA ARG A 76 -14.25 11.76 0.02
C ARG A 76 -15.12 10.75 -0.72
N GLU A 77 -14.76 10.40 -1.95
CA GLU A 77 -15.52 9.44 -2.75
C GLU A 77 -15.65 8.07 -2.08
N VAL A 78 -14.63 7.64 -1.34
CA VAL A 78 -14.60 6.33 -0.68
C VAL A 78 -15.22 6.37 0.72
N PHE A 79 -14.87 7.38 1.52
CA PHE A 79 -15.17 7.40 2.96
C PHE A 79 -16.33 8.30 3.37
N MET A 80 -16.96 9.01 2.42
CA MET A 80 -18.05 9.94 2.72
C MET A 80 -19.30 9.70 1.86
N VAL A 81 -20.45 9.94 2.48
CA VAL A 81 -21.76 10.00 1.83
C VAL A 81 -22.44 11.31 2.24
N ASN A 82 -22.93 12.08 1.24
CA ASN A 82 -23.62 13.35 1.45
C ASN A 82 -22.85 14.34 2.35
N GLY A 83 -21.52 14.41 2.22
CA GLY A 83 -20.68 15.32 3.01
C GLY A 83 -20.44 14.90 4.47
N THR A 84 -20.85 13.69 4.84
CA THR A 84 -20.60 13.09 6.15
C THR A 84 -19.77 11.81 6.01
N LEU A 85 -18.91 11.52 6.98
CA LEU A 85 -18.19 10.25 7.02
C LEU A 85 -19.18 9.08 7.12
N LEU A 86 -18.84 7.96 6.48
CA LEU A 86 -19.46 6.67 6.77
C LEU A 86 -19.28 6.34 8.26
N LYS A 87 -20.28 5.68 8.84
CA LYS A 87 -20.36 5.30 10.26
C LYS A 87 -20.14 3.81 10.43
N VAL A 88 -19.92 3.40 11.68
CA VAL A 88 -19.84 1.97 12.03
C VAL A 88 -21.09 1.23 11.53
N GLY A 89 -20.89 0.13 10.81
CA GLY A 89 -21.94 -0.66 10.17
C GLY A 89 -22.35 -0.20 8.76
N ASP A 90 -21.95 1.00 8.33
CA ASP A 90 -22.14 1.40 6.93
C ASP A 90 -21.23 0.58 6.01
N ILE A 91 -21.66 0.37 4.76
CA ILE A 91 -20.86 -0.35 3.77
C ILE A 91 -19.96 0.62 3.00
N CYS A 92 -18.65 0.45 3.16
CA CYS A 92 -17.63 1.13 2.39
C CYS A 92 -17.30 0.35 1.12
N ARG A 93 -17.11 1.04 -0.01
CA ARG A 93 -16.75 0.44 -1.31
C ARG A 93 -15.68 1.29 -2.00
N ASP A 94 -14.76 0.64 -2.68
CA ASP A 94 -13.76 1.29 -3.52
C ASP A 94 -13.70 0.61 -4.90
N ILE A 95 -14.55 1.10 -5.80
CA ILE A 95 -14.68 0.56 -7.16
C ILE A 95 -13.41 0.83 -7.99
N LYS A 96 -12.73 1.96 -7.76
CA LYS A 96 -11.49 2.30 -8.46
C LYS A 96 -10.38 1.32 -8.06
N LEU A 97 -10.22 1.05 -6.77
CA LEU A 97 -9.30 0.02 -6.27
C LEU A 97 -9.65 -1.36 -6.79
N ALA A 98 -10.94 -1.73 -6.82
CA ALA A 98 -11.37 -3.02 -7.36
C ALA A 98 -10.94 -3.21 -8.83
N ASN A 99 -11.08 -2.18 -9.66
CA ASN A 99 -10.66 -2.20 -11.06
C ASN A 99 -9.12 -2.28 -11.20
N THR A 100 -8.37 -1.58 -10.33
CA THR A 100 -6.91 -1.67 -10.27
C THR A 100 -6.44 -3.07 -9.89
N LEU A 101 -7.01 -3.65 -8.83
CA LEU A 101 -6.71 -5.02 -8.40
C LEU A 101 -7.08 -6.05 -9.46
N GLU A 102 -8.15 -5.84 -10.20
CA GLU A 102 -8.55 -6.71 -11.31
C GLU A 102 -7.51 -6.72 -12.43
N LYS A 103 -7.02 -5.55 -12.86
CA LYS A 103 -5.91 -5.46 -13.83
C LYS A 103 -4.65 -6.16 -13.31
N ILE A 104 -4.29 -5.96 -12.04
CA ILE A 104 -3.13 -6.63 -11.42
C ILE A 104 -3.33 -8.15 -11.35
N ALA A 105 -4.54 -8.62 -11.09
CA ALA A 105 -4.83 -10.05 -11.03
C ALA A 105 -4.71 -10.73 -12.40
N PHE A 106 -5.09 -10.03 -13.48
CA PHE A 106 -5.02 -10.56 -14.84
C PHE A 106 -3.64 -10.41 -15.49
N PHE A 107 -2.98 -9.27 -15.32
CA PHE A 107 -1.72 -8.94 -16.02
C PHE A 107 -0.47 -9.08 -15.14
N GLY A 108 -0.64 -9.47 -13.86
CA GLY A 108 0.44 -9.57 -12.89
C GLY A 108 1.00 -8.21 -12.47
N ALA A 109 2.19 -8.19 -11.87
CA ALA A 109 2.82 -6.93 -11.44
C ALA A 109 3.17 -5.98 -12.60
N SER A 110 3.39 -6.52 -13.81
CA SER A 110 3.90 -5.76 -14.95
C SER A 110 3.04 -4.54 -15.34
N VAL A 111 1.72 -4.64 -15.19
CA VAL A 111 0.79 -3.54 -15.51
C VAL A 111 0.99 -2.33 -14.60
N PHE A 112 1.49 -2.54 -13.39
CA PHE A 112 1.79 -1.48 -12.43
C PHE A 112 3.16 -0.85 -12.67
N TYR A 113 4.20 -1.64 -12.97
CA TYR A 113 5.57 -1.12 -13.10
C TYR A 113 5.94 -0.66 -14.52
N TYR A 114 5.32 -1.24 -15.54
CA TYR A 114 5.64 -0.98 -16.95
C TYR A 114 4.41 -0.57 -17.79
N GLY A 115 3.23 -0.49 -17.16
CA GLY A 115 1.97 -0.22 -17.82
C GLY A 115 1.33 1.11 -17.41
N PRO A 116 0.10 1.38 -17.92
CA PRO A 116 -0.59 2.64 -17.69
C PRO A 116 -0.95 2.89 -16.23
N LEU A 117 -1.17 1.84 -15.41
CA LEU A 117 -1.48 2.04 -13.99
C LEU A 117 -0.34 2.73 -13.23
N GLY A 118 0.91 2.39 -13.56
CA GLY A 118 2.06 3.08 -12.99
C GLY A 118 2.18 4.51 -13.47
N ALA A 119 1.90 4.76 -14.75
CA ALA A 119 1.93 6.11 -15.30
C ALA A 119 0.88 7.01 -14.64
N ASP A 120 -0.35 6.51 -14.46
CA ASP A 120 -1.44 7.21 -13.76
C ASP A 120 -1.03 7.53 -12.31
N LEU A 121 -0.48 6.54 -11.57
CA LEU A 121 0.02 6.75 -10.21
C LEU A 121 1.11 7.82 -10.13
N ILE A 122 2.08 7.79 -11.06
CA ILE A 122 3.16 8.79 -11.08
C ILE A 122 2.61 10.18 -11.37
N HIS A 123 1.64 10.29 -12.28
CA HIS A 123 0.96 11.54 -12.53
C HIS A 123 0.29 12.08 -11.27
N ASP A 124 -0.51 11.26 -10.58
CA ASP A 124 -1.19 11.64 -9.32
C ASP A 124 -0.19 12.09 -8.25
N ILE A 125 0.94 11.38 -8.10
CA ILE A 125 2.00 11.74 -7.14
C ILE A 125 2.60 13.11 -7.48
N GLN A 126 2.90 13.37 -8.76
CA GLN A 126 3.50 14.63 -9.20
C GLN A 126 2.54 15.81 -9.10
N GLU A 127 1.24 15.61 -9.39
CA GLU A 127 0.21 16.62 -9.17
C GLU A 127 0.12 17.04 -7.69
N LYS A 128 0.44 16.13 -6.77
CA LYS A 128 0.52 16.40 -5.33
C LYS A 128 1.91 16.85 -4.86
N GLY A 129 2.80 17.24 -5.77
CA GLY A 129 4.12 17.78 -5.47
C GLY A 129 5.21 16.75 -5.20
N GLY A 130 4.98 15.48 -5.53
CA GLY A 130 5.98 14.42 -5.46
C GLY A 130 7.00 14.47 -6.60
N ILE A 131 8.11 13.75 -6.42
CA ILE A 131 9.25 13.77 -7.34
C ILE A 131 9.55 12.41 -7.99
N ILE A 132 8.78 11.37 -7.67
CA ILE A 132 8.98 10.04 -8.25
C ILE A 132 8.70 10.12 -9.75
N THR A 133 9.56 9.48 -10.54
CA THR A 133 9.44 9.39 -11.99
C THR A 133 8.94 8.01 -12.43
N VAL A 134 8.53 7.91 -13.70
CA VAL A 134 8.20 6.63 -14.32
C VAL A 134 9.45 5.73 -14.36
N GLU A 135 10.63 6.32 -14.52
CA GLU A 135 11.92 5.63 -14.51
C GLU A 135 12.23 5.04 -13.14
N ASP A 136 11.95 5.76 -12.05
CA ASP A 136 12.09 5.25 -10.68
C ASP A 136 11.19 4.03 -10.45
N LEU A 137 9.94 4.11 -10.91
CA LEU A 137 8.99 3.00 -10.78
C LEU A 137 9.46 1.78 -11.58
N LYS A 138 9.84 1.95 -12.85
CA LYS A 138 10.39 0.88 -13.70
C LYS A 138 11.70 0.30 -13.16
N GLY A 139 12.52 1.14 -12.52
CA GLY A 139 13.79 0.76 -11.94
C GLY A 139 13.69 0.02 -10.60
N TYR A 140 12.49 -0.05 -10.01
CA TYR A 140 12.28 -0.70 -8.72
C TYR A 140 12.57 -2.20 -8.78
N LYS A 141 13.28 -2.71 -7.77
CA LYS A 141 13.65 -4.13 -7.65
C LYS A 141 13.51 -4.60 -6.21
N ILE A 142 13.04 -5.82 -6.03
CA ILE A 142 13.02 -6.47 -4.73
C ILE A 142 14.44 -6.86 -4.34
N ARG A 143 14.80 -6.54 -3.09
CA ARG A 143 16.06 -6.95 -2.50
C ARG A 143 15.84 -8.21 -1.68
N HIS A 144 16.35 -9.33 -2.18
CA HIS A 144 16.41 -10.58 -1.44
C HIS A 144 17.58 -10.51 -0.45
N THR A 145 17.28 -10.49 0.84
CA THR A 145 18.28 -10.41 1.91
C THR A 145 18.25 -11.67 2.76
N LYS A 146 19.43 -12.07 3.27
CA LYS A 146 19.49 -13.13 4.27
C LYS A 146 18.89 -12.60 5.57
N PRO A 147 18.02 -13.37 6.25
CA PRO A 147 17.55 -12.98 7.57
C PRO A 147 18.73 -12.98 8.55
N ILE A 148 18.58 -12.20 9.62
CA ILE A 148 19.46 -12.28 10.79
C ILE A 148 18.84 -13.25 11.79
N SER A 149 19.67 -13.95 12.55
CA SER A 149 19.19 -14.82 13.62
C SER A 149 20.02 -14.68 14.89
N ALA A 150 19.38 -14.96 16.03
CA ALA A 150 20.01 -15.03 17.33
C ALA A 150 19.40 -16.16 18.15
N LYS A 151 20.21 -16.75 19.02
CA LYS A 151 19.71 -17.70 20.03
C LYS A 151 19.24 -16.93 21.25
N VAL A 152 17.97 -17.11 21.59
CA VAL A 152 17.36 -16.54 22.80
C VAL A 152 16.78 -17.70 23.60
N MET A 153 17.34 -17.94 24.79
CA MET A 153 17.08 -19.15 25.58
C MET A 153 17.33 -20.43 24.76
N ASN A 154 16.33 -21.29 24.62
CA ASN A 154 16.39 -22.55 23.85
C ASN A 154 15.82 -22.42 22.42
N HIS A 155 15.60 -21.20 21.92
CA HIS A 155 15.01 -20.96 20.60
C HIS A 155 15.96 -20.17 19.69
N GLU A 156 15.82 -20.38 18.39
CA GLU A 156 16.39 -19.51 17.36
C GLU A 156 15.33 -18.52 16.90
N ILE A 157 15.61 -17.23 17.08
CA ILE A 157 14.78 -16.14 16.56
C ILE A 157 15.36 -15.73 15.20
N ILE A 158 14.55 -15.83 14.14
CA ILE A 158 14.90 -15.40 12.78
C ILE A 158 14.10 -14.13 12.46
N THR A 159 14.77 -13.07 12.02
CA THR A 159 14.12 -11.78 11.76
C THR A 159 14.78 -11.01 10.61
N MET A 160 14.19 -9.87 10.26
CA MET A 160 14.62 -9.04 9.13
C MET A 160 15.89 -8.24 9.46
N PRO A 161 16.84 -8.12 8.52
CA PRO A 161 18.00 -7.23 8.66
C PRO A 161 17.61 -5.75 8.56
N VAL A 162 18.57 -4.86 8.80
CA VAL A 162 18.44 -3.43 8.49
C VAL A 162 18.02 -3.23 7.02
N PRO A 163 17.14 -2.25 6.70
CA PRO A 163 16.66 -1.16 7.55
C PRO A 163 15.44 -1.50 8.42
N ALA A 164 14.96 -2.75 8.43
CA ALA A 164 13.86 -3.15 9.30
C ALA A 164 14.28 -3.21 10.78
N GLY A 165 13.29 -3.25 11.68
CA GLY A 165 13.51 -3.22 13.14
C GLY A 165 14.03 -4.53 13.76
N GLY A 166 14.28 -5.58 12.97
CA GLY A 166 14.62 -6.91 13.49
C GLY A 166 15.91 -6.94 14.32
N LEU A 167 16.90 -6.12 13.96
CA LEU A 167 18.16 -6.04 14.71
C LEU A 167 17.93 -5.56 16.16
N GLY A 168 17.03 -4.60 16.36
CA GLY A 168 16.68 -4.13 17.70
C GLY A 168 16.01 -5.20 18.57
N MET A 169 15.29 -6.16 17.95
CA MET A 169 14.63 -7.24 18.69
C MET A 169 15.61 -8.31 19.19
N ILE A 170 16.71 -8.54 18.49
CA ILE A 170 17.67 -9.60 18.84
C ILE A 170 18.89 -9.11 19.64
N MET A 171 19.03 -7.79 19.79
CA MET A 171 20.07 -7.16 20.62
C MET A 171 19.58 -6.73 22.01
N ALA A 172 18.27 -6.80 22.27
CA ALA A 172 17.66 -6.50 23.57
C ALA A 172 17.70 -7.73 24.49
#